data_AF-A0A158RU95-F1
#
_entry.id   AF-A0A158RU95-F1
#
_cell.length_a   1.000
_cell.length_b   1.000
_cell.length_c   1.000
_cell.angle_alpha   90.00
_cell.angle_beta   90.00
_cell.angle_gamma   90.00
#
_symmetry.space_group_name_H-M   'P 1'
#
loop_
_entity.id
_entity.type
_entity.pdbx_description
1 polymer ?
#
loop_
_entity_poly.entity_id
_entity_poly.type
_entity_poly.pdbx_seq_one_letter_code
_entity_poly.pdbx_strand_id
1 'polypeptide(L)'
;MGAGLLSKNSVVIGISHSDSNKGLVEALEVAKARGAKLIAITSYQKSALSQLTDITLYTSTRETEFRTEASSSRLAQLSLIDTLYVGVSLQRQEETLKHLQSIRETISMRRK
;
A
#
# COMPACT_ATOMS: atom_id res chain seq x y z
N MET A 1 -9.51 9.99 5.29
CA MET A 1 -10.40 9.89 4.11
C MET A 1 -11.37 8.74 4.38
N GLY A 2 -12.68 8.95 4.25
CA GLY A 2 -13.71 7.97 4.63
C GLY A 2 -14.21 7.13 3.47
N ALA A 3 -14.81 5.97 3.77
CA ALA A 3 -15.36 5.02 2.80
C ALA A 3 -16.39 5.62 1.80
N GLY A 4 -16.99 6.76 2.12
CA GLY A 4 -17.94 7.46 1.25
C GLY A 4 -17.33 8.06 -0.03
N LEU A 5 -16.00 8.22 -0.10
CA LEU A 5 -15.31 8.75 -1.29
C LEU A 5 -14.84 7.66 -2.26
N LEU A 6 -15.02 6.37 -1.90
CA LEU A 6 -14.59 5.26 -2.73
C LEU A 6 -15.53 5.05 -3.92
N SER A 7 -14.95 4.74 -5.07
CA SER A 7 -15.67 4.45 -6.32
C SER A 7 -14.93 3.41 -7.14
N LYS A 8 -15.50 3.04 -8.30
CA LYS A 8 -14.85 2.17 -9.30
C LYS A 8 -13.50 2.66 -9.85
N ASN A 9 -13.21 3.96 -9.69
CA ASN A 9 -11.93 4.55 -10.10
C ASN A 9 -10.92 4.63 -8.93
N SER A 10 -11.29 4.12 -7.76
CA SER A 10 -10.43 4.08 -6.58
C SER A 10 -9.65 2.78 -6.52
N VAL A 11 -8.42 2.87 -6.01
CA VAL A 11 -7.61 1.71 -5.60
C VAL A 11 -7.42 1.77 -4.09
N VAL A 12 -7.62 0.65 -3.40
CA VAL A 12 -7.37 0.52 -1.96
C VAL A 12 -6.29 -0.54 -1.75
N ILE A 13 -5.24 -0.16 -1.02
CA ILE A 13 -4.13 -1.05 -0.68
C ILE A 13 -4.25 -1.42 0.81
N GLY A 14 -4.55 -2.69 1.09
CA GLY A 14 -4.54 -3.26 2.43
C GLY A 14 -3.17 -3.85 2.75
N ILE A 15 -2.58 -3.46 3.89
CA ILE A 15 -1.27 -3.95 4.31
C ILE A 15 -1.45 -4.70 5.63
N SER A 16 -1.01 -5.94 5.65
CA SER A 16 -1.12 -6.83 6.80
C SER A 16 0.06 -7.76 6.83
N HIS A 17 0.48 -8.18 8.02
CA HIS A 17 1.46 -9.26 8.13
C HIS A 17 0.75 -10.59 8.36
N SER A 18 0.00 -10.74 9.47
CA SER A 18 -0.58 -12.01 9.92
C SER A 18 -2.09 -12.18 9.66
N ASP A 19 -2.72 -11.26 8.93
CA ASP A 19 -4.13 -11.31 8.50
C ASP A 19 -5.16 -11.49 9.62
N SER A 20 -4.79 -11.14 10.86
CA SER A 20 -5.65 -11.20 12.06
C SER A 20 -6.45 -9.93 12.33
N ASN A 21 -6.23 -8.86 11.55
CA ASN A 21 -6.89 -7.58 11.75
C ASN A 21 -8.28 -7.54 11.11
N LYS A 22 -9.32 -7.85 11.90
CA LYS A 22 -10.72 -7.81 11.46
C LYS A 22 -11.13 -6.44 10.90
N GLY A 23 -10.68 -5.34 11.50
CA GLY A 23 -11.00 -3.99 11.03
C GLY A 23 -10.42 -3.70 9.63
N LEU A 24 -9.28 -4.30 9.28
CA LEU A 24 -8.75 -4.22 7.92
C LEU A 24 -9.63 -4.99 6.93
N VAL A 25 -10.08 -6.19 7.29
CA VAL A 25 -10.96 -7.00 6.44
C VAL A 25 -12.28 -6.26 6.20
N GLU A 26 -12.92 -5.76 7.26
CA GLU A 26 -14.15 -4.97 7.17
C GLU A 26 -13.97 -3.72 6.27
N ALA A 27 -12.86 -3.01 6.41
CA ALA A 27 -12.57 -1.85 5.56
C ALA A 27 -12.43 -2.22 4.08
N LEU A 28 -11.80 -3.36 3.78
CA LEU A 28 -11.67 -3.87 2.41
C LEU A 28 -13.00 -4.37 1.85
N GLU A 29 -13.86 -4.99 2.66
CA GLU A 29 -15.21 -5.38 2.24
C GLU A 29 -16.04 -4.16 1.85
N VAL A 30 -16.00 -3.10 2.65
CA VAL A 30 -16.66 -1.83 2.33
C VAL A 30 -16.10 -1.24 1.03
N ALA A 31 -14.78 -1.27 0.84
CA ALA A 31 -14.16 -0.81 -0.39
C ALA A 31 -14.59 -1.63 -1.62
N LYS A 32 -14.68 -2.95 -1.47
CA LYS A 32 -15.17 -3.88 -2.51
C LYS A 32 -16.61 -3.57 -2.89
N ALA A 33 -17.47 -3.36 -1.89
CA ALA A 33 -18.88 -3.02 -2.10
C ALA A 33 -19.06 -1.68 -2.86
N ARG A 34 -18.09 -0.77 -2.75
CA ARG A 34 -18.04 0.50 -3.51
C ARG A 34 -17.43 0.36 -4.90
N GLY A 35 -17.01 -0.84 -5.29
CA GLY A 35 -16.42 -1.16 -6.58
C GLY A 35 -14.94 -0.78 -6.71
N ALA A 36 -14.27 -0.39 -5.63
CA ALA A 36 -12.84 -0.06 -5.67
C ALA A 36 -12.00 -1.30 -6.01
N LYS A 37 -10.91 -1.09 -6.74
CA LYS A 37 -9.90 -2.13 -6.99
C LYS A 37 -9.11 -2.38 -5.70
N LEU A 38 -8.98 -3.63 -5.30
CA LEU A 38 -8.31 -4.00 -4.05
C LEU A 38 -6.95 -4.64 -4.30
N ILE A 39 -5.93 -4.14 -3.62
CA ILE A 39 -4.59 -4.73 -3.60
C ILE A 39 -4.28 -5.11 -2.14
N ALA A 40 -3.81 -6.33 -1.89
CA ALA A 40 -3.25 -6.74 -0.61
C ALA A 40 -1.72 -6.80 -0.69
N ILE A 41 -1.05 -6.35 0.37
CA ILE A 41 0.37 -6.65 0.63
C ILE A 41 0.43 -7.46 1.92
N THR A 42 0.80 -8.74 1.82
CA THR A 42 0.83 -9.67 2.96
C THR A 42 1.97 -10.67 2.90
N SER A 43 2.35 -11.25 4.05
CA SER A 43 3.34 -12.32 4.09
C SER A 43 2.71 -13.73 4.01
N TYR A 44 1.39 -13.82 4.13
CA TYR A 44 0.67 -15.10 4.22
C TYR A 44 -0.11 -15.40 2.94
N GLN A 45 0.24 -16.50 2.27
CA GLN A 45 -0.30 -16.85 0.94
C GLN A 45 -1.73 -17.42 0.94
N LYS A 46 -2.22 -17.89 2.10
CA LYS A 46 -3.54 -18.53 2.23
C LYS A 46 -4.41 -17.82 3.26
N SER A 47 -4.68 -16.54 3.03
CA SER A 47 -5.45 -15.72 3.97
C SER A 47 -6.79 -15.25 3.41
N ALA A 48 -7.67 -14.82 4.32
CA ALA A 48 -8.92 -14.16 3.97
C ALA A 48 -8.67 -12.89 3.12
N LEU A 49 -7.55 -12.21 3.36
CA LEU A 49 -7.12 -11.03 2.59
C LEU A 49 -6.79 -11.38 1.14
N SER A 50 -6.08 -12.48 0.89
CA SER A 50 -5.79 -12.95 -0.47
C SER A 50 -7.06 -13.33 -1.25
N GLN A 51 -8.09 -13.86 -0.57
CA GLN A 51 -9.35 -14.22 -1.22
C GLN A 51 -10.25 -13.00 -1.48
N LEU A 52 -10.17 -11.97 -0.64
CA LEU A 52 -10.98 -10.77 -0.76
C LEU A 52 -10.48 -9.83 -1.86
N THR A 53 -9.16 -9.75 -2.05
CA THR A 53 -8.50 -8.77 -2.93
C THR A 53 -8.37 -9.20 -4.39
N ASP A 54 -8.27 -8.23 -5.30
CA ASP A 54 -8.09 -8.50 -6.73
C ASP A 54 -6.66 -8.88 -7.08
N ILE A 55 -5.69 -8.28 -6.38
CA ILE A 55 -4.26 -8.46 -6.58
C ILE A 55 -3.64 -8.65 -5.20
N THR A 56 -2.81 -9.67 -5.05
CA THR A 56 -2.05 -9.89 -3.81
C THR A 56 -0.55 -9.88 -4.10
N LEU A 57 0.17 -9.02 -3.40
CA LEU A 57 1.62 -8.92 -3.43
C LEU A 57 2.17 -9.55 -2.16
N TYR A 58 2.98 -10.59 -2.33
CA TYR A 58 3.52 -11.33 -1.20
C TYR A 58 4.90 -10.81 -0.79
N THR A 59 5.09 -10.62 0.51
CA THR A 59 6.42 -10.48 1.10
C THR A 59 6.86 -11.80 1.71
N SER A 60 8.16 -12.08 1.66
CA SER A 60 8.75 -13.23 2.34
C SER A 60 9.90 -12.74 3.19
N THR A 61 9.82 -12.98 4.50
CA THR A 61 10.82 -12.52 5.46
C THR A 61 11.10 -13.61 6.48
N ARG A 62 12.37 -13.76 6.86
CA ARG A 62 12.79 -14.72 7.89
C ARG A 62 13.04 -13.99 9.20
N GLU A 63 12.61 -14.59 10.29
CA GLU A 63 13.03 -14.20 11.63
C GLU A 63 14.49 -14.61 11.85
N THR A 64 15.23 -13.77 12.57
CA THR A 64 16.60 -14.06 13.03
C THR A 64 16.74 -13.67 14.49
N GLU A 65 17.76 -14.17 15.18
CA GLU A 65 18.01 -13.81 16.60
C GLU A 65 18.14 -12.30 16.84
N PHE A 66 18.52 -11.54 15.82
CA PHE A 66 18.70 -10.08 15.90
C PHE A 66 17.52 -9.29 15.31
N ARG A 67 16.58 -9.94 14.62
CA ARG A 67 15.47 -9.27 13.93
C ARG A 67 14.19 -10.10 14.00
N THR A 68 13.20 -9.51 14.66
CA THR A 68 11.84 -10.01 14.67
C THR A 68 11.24 -10.03 13.28
N GLU A 69 10.33 -10.97 13.05
CA GLU A 69 9.57 -11.07 11.81
C GLU A 69 8.83 -9.77 11.49
N ALA A 70 8.32 -9.06 12.51
CA ALA A 70 7.62 -7.79 12.37
C ALA A 70 8.48 -6.68 11.74
N SER A 71 9.77 -6.57 12.13
CA SER A 71 10.68 -5.55 11.60
C SER A 71 11.08 -5.84 10.16
N SER A 72 11.40 -7.10 9.86
CA SER A 72 11.75 -7.54 8.52
C SER A 72 10.55 -7.42 7.56
N SER A 73 9.36 -7.81 7.99
CA SER A 73 8.11 -7.72 7.22
C SER A 73 7.80 -6.29 6.82
N ARG A 74 7.94 -5.34 7.76
CA ARG A 74 7.71 -3.92 7.50
C ARG A 74 8.68 -3.39 6.43
N LEU A 75 9.95 -3.78 6.47
CA LEU A 75 10.92 -3.36 5.45
C LEU A 75 10.59 -3.92 4.07
N ALA A 76 10.22 -5.19 3.99
CA ALA A 76 9.80 -5.80 2.73
C ALA A 76 8.55 -5.10 2.15
N GLN A 77 7.57 -4.81 3.02
CA GLN A 77 6.36 -4.06 2.64
C GLN A 77 6.69 -2.64 2.15
N LEU A 78 7.58 -1.92 2.85
CA LEU A 78 8.03 -0.58 2.43
C LEU A 78 8.75 -0.62 1.09
N SER A 79 9.59 -1.62 0.85
CA SER A 79 10.28 -1.79 -0.45
C SER A 79 9.30 -2.06 -1.59
N LEU A 80 8.23 -2.84 -1.35
CA LEU A 80 7.17 -3.03 -2.35
C LEU A 80 6.41 -1.73 -2.63
N ILE A 81 6.08 -0.95 -1.59
CA ILE A 81 5.42 0.35 -1.76
C ILE A 81 6.30 1.30 -2.58
N ASP A 82 7.60 1.34 -2.29
CA ASP A 82 8.57 2.17 -3.03
C ASP A 82 8.66 1.73 -4.51
N THR A 83 8.68 0.41 -4.75
CA THR A 83 8.66 -0.16 -6.10
C THR A 83 7.40 0.25 -6.87
N LEU A 84 6.23 0.17 -6.24
CA LEU A 84 4.96 0.61 -6.83
C LEU A 84 4.99 2.11 -7.14
N TYR A 85 5.49 2.92 -6.21
CA TYR A 85 5.63 4.36 -6.39
C TYR A 85 6.52 4.69 -7.60
N VAL A 86 7.70 4.08 -7.70
CA VAL A 86 8.61 4.28 -8.82
C VAL A 86 7.97 3.81 -10.14
N GLY A 87 7.34 2.64 -10.14
CA GLY A 87 6.66 2.12 -11.33
C GLY A 87 5.58 3.06 -11.87
N VAL A 88 4.71 3.56 -10.99
CA VAL A 88 3.68 4.54 -11.36
C VAL A 88 4.30 5.87 -11.80
N SER A 89 5.33 6.32 -11.09
CA SER A 89 6.06 7.56 -11.40
C SER A 89 6.67 7.53 -12.79
N LEU A 90 7.26 6.40 -13.19
CA LEU A 90 7.83 6.22 -14.52
C LEU A 90 6.76 6.24 -15.62
N GLN A 91 5.58 5.66 -15.37
CA GLN A 91 4.46 5.71 -16.31
C GLN A 91 3.83 7.11 -16.41
N ARG A 92 4.03 7.96 -15.40
CA ARG A 92 3.49 9.33 -15.32
C ARG A 92 4.61 10.36 -15.15
N GLN A 93 5.68 10.20 -15.92
CA GLN A 93 6.93 10.93 -15.71
C GLN A 93 6.73 12.46 -15.66
N GLU A 94 6.03 13.03 -16.64
CA GLU A 94 5.82 14.49 -16.69
C GLU A 94 5.03 15.02 -15.49
N GLU A 95 3.93 14.37 -15.14
CA GLU A 95 3.09 14.73 -13.99
C GLU A 95 3.89 14.62 -12.68
N THR A 96 4.65 13.55 -12.54
CA THR A 96 5.49 13.30 -11.36
C THR A 96 6.57 14.36 -11.20
N LEU A 97 7.27 14.72 -12.28
CA LEU A 97 8.31 15.77 -12.24
C LEU A 97 7.72 17.13 -11.86
N LYS A 98 6.54 17.48 -12.40
CA LYS A 98 5.83 18.73 -12.04
C LYS A 98 5.48 18.77 -10.56
N HIS A 99 4.91 17.69 -10.01
CA HIS A 99 4.59 17.61 -8.58
C HIS A 99 5.83 17.71 -7.70
N LEU A 100 6.92 17.01 -8.05
CA LEU A 100 8.18 17.07 -7.29
C LEU A 100 8.79 18.48 -7.29
N GLN A 101 8.71 19.21 -8.41
CA GLN A 101 9.15 20.58 -8.48
C GLN A 101 8.34 21.48 -7.53
N SER A 102 7.00 21.38 -7.58
CA SER A 102 6.11 22.15 -6.70
C SER A 102 6.37 21.89 -5.20
N ILE A 103 6.62 20.62 -4.83
CA ILE A 103 7.00 20.24 -3.46
C ILE A 103 8.30 20.93 -3.05
N ARG A 104 9.33 20.90 -3.91
CA ARG A 104 10.63 21.53 -3.63
C ARG A 104 10.51 23.04 -3.45
N GLU A 105 9.75 23.70 -4.32
CA GLU A 105 9.48 25.14 -4.23
C GLU A 105 8.80 25.49 -2.91
N THR A 106 7.77 24.74 -2.52
CA THR A 106 7.04 24.93 -1.26
C THR A 106 7.93 24.77 -0.02
N ILE A 107 8.79 23.75 0.00
CA ILE A 107 9.73 23.51 1.10
C ILE A 107 10.79 24.62 1.16
N SER A 108 11.28 25.08 0.01
CA SER A 108 12.26 26.17 -0.08
C SER A 108 11.69 27.50 0.47
N MET A 109 10.42 27.81 0.16
CA MET A 109 9.76 29.02 0.66
C MET A 109 9.58 29.03 2.18
N ARG A 110 9.32 27.87 2.81
CA ARG A 110 9.17 27.76 4.27
C ARG A 110 10.48 27.77 5.05
N ARG A 111 11.62 27.68 4.36
CA ARG A 111 12.97 27.68 4.96
C ARG A 111 13.61 29.07 5.05
N LYS A 112 12.95 30.11 4.51
CA LYS A 112 13.28 31.53 4.74
C LYS A 112 12.45 32.06 5.90
#